data_AF-A0A2J8R9B0-F1
#
_entry.id   AF-A0A2J8R9B0-F1
#
_cell.length_a   1.000
_cell.length_b   1.000
_cell.length_c   1.000
_cell.angle_alpha   90.00
_cell.angle_beta   90.00
_cell.angle_gamma   90.00
#
_symmetry.space_group_name_H-M   'P 1'
#
loop_
_entity.id
_entity.type
_entity.pdbx_description
1 polymer ?
#
loop_
_entity_poly.entity_id
_entity_poly.type
_entity_poly.pdbx_seq_one_letter_code
_entity_poly.pdbx_strand_id
1 'polypeptide(L)'
;MGIMAASRPLSRFWEWGKNIVCVGRNYADHVREMRSAVLSEPVLFLKPSTAYAPEGSPILMPAYTRNLHHELELGVVMGRRCRAVPEAAAMDYVGGYALCLDMTARDVQDECKKKGLPWTLAKSFTASCPVSAFVPKEKIPDPHKLKLWLKVNGELRQEGETSSMIFSIPYIISYVSKIITLEEGDIILTGTPKGVGPVKENDEIEAGIHGLPKVSSAALPVRLQE
;
A
#
# COMPACT_ATOMS: atom_id res chain seq x y z
N MET A 1 27.65 -28.76 -1.98
CA MET A 1 26.62 -28.83 -0.92
C MET A 1 26.06 -27.43 -0.79
N GLY A 2 24.92 -27.15 -1.43
CA GLY A 2 24.34 -25.80 -1.46
C GLY A 2 23.79 -25.43 -0.10
N ILE A 3 24.21 -24.31 0.44
CA ILE A 3 23.64 -23.71 1.65
C ILE A 3 22.16 -23.45 1.32
N MET A 4 21.24 -24.26 1.86
CA MET A 4 19.82 -23.92 1.80
C MET A 4 19.67 -22.60 2.58
N ALA A 5 19.38 -21.51 1.86
CA ALA A 5 19.04 -20.26 2.50
C ALA A 5 17.86 -20.53 3.45
N ALA A 6 18.03 -20.24 4.74
CA ALA A 6 16.96 -20.38 5.70
C ALA A 6 15.73 -19.60 5.21
N SER A 7 14.56 -20.24 5.22
CA SER A 7 13.30 -19.62 4.80
C SER A 7 13.08 -18.34 5.62
N ARG A 8 12.93 -17.20 4.96
CA ARG A 8 12.67 -15.93 5.65
C ARG A 8 11.19 -15.86 6.03
N PRO A 9 10.84 -15.46 7.26
CA PRO A 9 9.45 -15.48 7.69
C PRO A 9 8.65 -14.33 7.06
N LEU A 10 7.47 -14.61 6.52
CA LEU A 10 6.53 -13.59 6.02
C LEU A 10 6.05 -12.64 7.13
N SER A 11 6.13 -13.05 8.40
CA SER A 11 5.83 -12.17 9.54
C SER A 11 6.74 -10.94 9.62
N ARG A 12 7.87 -10.92 8.90
CA ARG A 12 8.79 -9.79 8.78
C ARG A 12 9.14 -9.50 7.31
N PHE A 13 8.17 -9.66 6.41
CA PHE A 13 8.40 -9.52 4.95
C PHE A 13 9.05 -8.18 4.57
N TRP A 14 8.77 -7.08 5.28
CA TRP A 14 9.37 -5.76 5.02
C TRP A 14 10.89 -5.71 5.19
N GLU A 15 11.50 -6.67 5.90
CA GLU A 15 12.97 -6.70 6.08
C GLU A 15 13.72 -7.26 4.88
N TRP A 16 13.01 -8.01 4.02
CA TRP A 16 13.66 -8.81 2.99
C TRP A 16 12.92 -8.85 1.65
N GLY A 17 11.66 -8.43 1.63
CA GLY A 17 10.87 -8.21 0.43
C GLY A 17 11.55 -7.18 -0.45
N LYS A 18 11.51 -7.41 -1.77
CA LYS A 18 12.35 -6.67 -2.70
C LYS A 18 11.58 -5.52 -3.32
N ASN A 19 10.32 -5.77 -3.68
CA ASN A 19 9.53 -4.87 -4.50
C ASN A 19 8.20 -4.51 -3.83
N ILE A 20 7.80 -3.26 -4.04
CA ILE A 20 6.49 -2.73 -3.67
C ILE A 20 5.85 -2.20 -4.95
N VAL A 21 4.77 -2.83 -5.40
CA VAL A 21 3.96 -2.38 -6.55
C VAL A 21 2.69 -1.73 -6.02
N CYS A 22 2.29 -0.59 -6.56
CA CYS A 22 1.12 0.14 -6.09
C CYS A 22 0.13 0.36 -7.24
N VAL A 23 -1.16 0.25 -6.94
CA VAL A 23 -2.26 0.46 -7.89
C VAL A 23 -2.93 1.80 -7.64
N GLY A 24 -2.88 2.70 -8.61
CA GLY A 24 -3.64 3.94 -8.58
C GLY A 24 -5.10 3.74 -9.01
N ARG A 25 -5.99 4.59 -8.46
CA ARG A 25 -7.39 4.76 -8.94
C ARG A 25 -8.27 3.51 -8.83
N ASN A 26 -8.10 2.70 -7.78
CA ASN A 26 -8.86 1.47 -7.64
C ASN A 26 -10.18 1.60 -6.85
N TYR A 27 -10.57 2.79 -6.38
CA TYR A 27 -11.85 3.03 -5.72
C TYR A 27 -12.61 4.14 -6.43
N ALA A 28 -13.86 3.87 -6.84
CA ALA A 28 -14.64 4.80 -7.67
C ALA A 28 -14.84 6.17 -7.00
N ASP A 29 -15.11 6.19 -5.70
CA ASP A 29 -15.30 7.44 -4.94
C ASP A 29 -14.01 8.29 -4.91
N HIS A 30 -12.85 7.66 -4.74
CA HIS A 30 -11.56 8.34 -4.78
C HIS A 30 -11.23 8.88 -6.18
N VAL A 31 -11.59 8.14 -7.23
CA VAL A 31 -11.43 8.62 -8.61
C VAL A 31 -12.26 9.88 -8.87
N ARG A 32 -13.49 9.94 -8.32
CA ARG A 32 -14.34 11.14 -8.39
C ARG A 32 -13.76 12.30 -7.58
N GLU A 33 -13.27 12.05 -6.37
CA GLU A 33 -12.59 13.03 -5.51
C GLU A 33 -11.40 13.69 -6.23
N MET A 34 -10.58 12.88 -6.90
CA MET A 34 -9.40 13.33 -7.65
C MET A 34 -9.71 13.86 -9.06
N ARG A 35 -11.00 14.04 -9.42
CA ARG A 35 -11.48 14.50 -10.74
C ARG A 35 -10.79 13.81 -11.91
N SER A 36 -10.56 12.52 -11.75
CA SER A 36 -9.82 11.68 -12.69
C SER A 36 -10.76 10.73 -13.44
N ALA A 37 -10.36 10.24 -14.61
CA ALA A 37 -11.09 9.19 -15.30
C ALA A 37 -10.68 7.80 -14.78
N VAL A 38 -11.65 6.89 -14.67
CA VAL A 38 -11.39 5.45 -14.55
C VAL A 38 -10.80 4.99 -15.88
N LEU A 39 -9.64 4.34 -15.83
CA LEU A 39 -8.99 3.76 -17.01
C LEU A 39 -9.46 2.32 -17.20
N SER A 40 -9.29 1.78 -18.40
CA SER A 40 -9.58 0.36 -18.69
C SER A 40 -8.64 -0.61 -17.97
N GLU A 41 -7.47 -0.13 -17.56
CA GLU A 41 -6.45 -0.89 -16.84
C GLU A 41 -5.89 -0.09 -15.65
N PRO A 42 -5.43 -0.77 -14.58
CA PRO A 42 -4.91 -0.11 -13.40
C PRO A 42 -3.61 0.66 -13.68
N VAL A 43 -3.47 1.84 -13.08
CA VAL A 43 -2.20 2.58 -13.09
C VAL A 43 -1.23 1.91 -12.13
N LEU A 44 -0.03 1.58 -12.59
CA LEU A 44 1.01 0.99 -11.75
C LEU A 44 2.16 1.99 -11.50
N PHE A 45 2.66 2.01 -10.26
CA PHE A 45 3.92 2.65 -9.90
C PHE A 45 4.62 1.84 -8.80
N LEU A 46 5.87 2.20 -8.49
CA LEU A 46 6.73 1.43 -7.60
C LEU A 46 7.16 2.24 -6.38
N LYS A 47 7.45 1.55 -5.28
CA LYS A 47 8.23 2.08 -4.15
C LYS A 47 9.47 1.18 -3.93
N PRO A 48 10.62 1.75 -3.55
CA PRO A 48 11.78 0.94 -3.16
C PRO A 48 11.52 0.23 -1.83
N SER A 49 12.27 -0.83 -1.52
CA SER A 49 12.14 -1.55 -0.24
C SER A 49 12.38 -0.65 0.98
N THR A 50 13.23 0.37 0.86
CA THR A 50 13.47 1.40 1.90
C THR A 50 12.29 2.34 2.13
N ALA A 51 11.20 2.23 1.36
CA ALA A 51 9.96 2.91 1.65
C ALA A 51 9.22 2.31 2.85
N TYR A 52 9.47 1.04 3.19
CA TYR A 52 8.83 0.42 4.35
C TYR A 52 9.14 1.19 5.63
N ALA A 53 8.09 1.52 6.37
CA ALA A 53 8.18 1.98 7.76
C ALA A 53 7.33 1.04 8.63
N PRO A 54 7.91 -0.04 9.17
CA PRO A 54 7.19 -0.94 10.07
C PRO A 54 6.80 -0.21 11.36
N GLU A 55 5.81 -0.73 12.06
CA GLU A 55 5.38 -0.20 13.37
C GLU A 55 6.58 0.06 14.31
N GLY A 56 6.57 1.21 14.97
CA GLY A 56 7.69 1.74 15.74
C GLY A 56 8.67 2.62 14.94
N SER A 57 8.61 2.60 13.62
CA SER A 57 9.31 3.57 12.76
C SER A 57 8.38 4.75 12.42
N PRO A 58 8.88 6.00 12.38
CA PRO A 58 8.06 7.16 12.07
C PRO A 58 7.74 7.26 10.57
N ILE A 59 6.71 8.03 10.25
CA ILE A 59 6.54 8.60 8.91
C ILE A 59 7.53 9.76 8.79
N LEU A 60 8.36 9.77 7.74
CA LEU A 60 9.30 10.85 7.48
C LEU A 60 8.77 11.76 6.37
N MET A 61 8.43 13.00 6.73
CA MET A 61 8.00 14.02 5.79
C MET A 61 9.20 14.56 5.01
N PRO A 62 9.25 14.40 3.68
CA PRO A 62 10.36 14.91 2.89
C PRO A 62 10.44 16.43 2.93
N ALA A 63 11.65 16.98 3.04
CA ALA A 63 11.87 18.43 3.12
C ALA A 63 11.34 19.22 1.90
N TYR A 64 11.13 18.55 0.76
CA TYR A 64 10.67 19.18 -0.48
C TYR A 64 9.15 19.24 -0.64
N THR A 65 8.35 18.64 0.26
CA THR A 65 6.88 18.72 0.19
C THR A 65 6.33 19.62 1.29
N ARG A 66 5.26 20.35 0.96
CA ARG A 66 4.44 21.11 1.91
C ARG A 66 3.04 20.53 2.02
N ASN A 67 2.76 19.42 1.33
CA ASN A 67 1.45 18.82 1.24
C ASN A 67 1.55 17.29 1.21
N LEU A 68 1.99 16.70 2.33
CA LEU A 68 2.09 15.26 2.51
C LEU A 68 0.72 14.67 2.83
N HIS A 69 0.21 13.79 1.98
CA HIS A 69 -1.08 13.12 2.17
C HIS A 69 -0.94 11.70 2.71
N HIS A 70 -1.90 11.30 3.54
CA HIS A 70 -2.17 9.90 3.85
C HIS A 70 -3.07 9.27 2.77
N GLU A 71 -2.80 8.00 2.44
CA GLU A 71 -3.64 7.17 1.57
C GLU A 71 -3.69 5.76 2.19
N LEU A 72 -4.81 5.41 2.83
CA LEU A 72 -5.03 4.10 3.45
C LEU A 72 -5.25 3.01 2.41
N GLU A 73 -4.47 1.93 2.43
CA GLU A 73 -4.57 0.84 1.45
C GLU A 73 -4.42 -0.56 2.06
N LEU A 74 -5.07 -1.55 1.44
CA LEU A 74 -4.77 -2.96 1.70
C LEU A 74 -3.56 -3.38 0.84
N GLY A 75 -2.53 -3.92 1.49
CA GLY A 75 -1.39 -4.57 0.87
C GLY A 75 -1.56 -6.08 0.78
N VAL A 76 -1.26 -6.66 -0.39
CA VAL A 76 -1.29 -8.10 -0.65
C VAL A 76 0.14 -8.62 -0.75
N VAL A 77 0.57 -9.44 0.21
CA VAL A 77 1.93 -9.98 0.29
C VAL A 77 2.00 -11.31 -0.46
N MET A 78 2.93 -11.41 -1.39
CA MET A 78 3.12 -12.60 -2.21
C MET A 78 3.85 -13.69 -1.40
N GLY A 79 3.29 -14.89 -1.37
CA GLY A 79 3.83 -16.03 -0.63
C GLY A 79 4.72 -16.96 -1.46
N ARG A 80 4.85 -16.69 -2.76
CA ARG A 80 5.76 -17.40 -3.69
C ARG A 80 5.88 -16.63 -4.99
N ARG A 81 6.88 -16.98 -5.80
CA ARG A 81 7.11 -16.38 -7.11
C ARG A 81 5.88 -16.49 -8.01
N CYS A 82 5.43 -15.36 -8.56
CA CYS A 82 4.23 -15.21 -9.38
C CYS A 82 4.60 -14.53 -10.71
N ARG A 83 4.44 -15.25 -11.84
CA ARG A 83 4.80 -14.78 -13.18
C ARG A 83 3.73 -15.15 -14.19
N ALA A 84 3.16 -14.13 -14.83
CA ALA A 84 2.15 -14.23 -15.88
C ALA A 84 1.03 -15.24 -15.55
N VAL A 85 0.52 -15.20 -14.32
CA VAL A 85 -0.49 -16.15 -13.84
C VAL A 85 -1.89 -15.75 -14.33
N PRO A 86 -2.79 -16.72 -14.60
CA PRO A 86 -4.19 -16.40 -14.86
C PRO A 86 -4.88 -15.90 -13.59
N GLU A 87 -5.89 -15.04 -13.76
CA GLU A 87 -6.67 -14.47 -12.65
C GLU A 87 -7.24 -15.55 -11.72
N ALA A 88 -7.76 -16.65 -12.28
CA ALA A 88 -8.32 -17.75 -11.52
C ALA A 88 -7.32 -18.46 -10.58
N ALA A 89 -6.01 -18.36 -10.84
CA ALA A 89 -4.95 -18.95 -10.01
C ALA A 89 -4.28 -17.93 -9.08
N ALA A 90 -4.61 -16.63 -9.21
CA ALA A 90 -3.87 -15.55 -8.55
C ALA A 90 -3.82 -15.69 -7.03
N MET A 91 -4.93 -16.11 -6.40
CA MET A 91 -5.03 -16.22 -4.95
C MET A 91 -4.14 -17.34 -4.38
N ASP A 92 -3.70 -18.31 -5.20
CA ASP A 92 -2.79 -19.37 -4.74
C ASP A 92 -1.37 -18.86 -4.48
N TYR A 93 -1.05 -17.65 -4.96
CA TYR A 93 0.26 -17.01 -4.80
C TYR A 93 0.31 -16.03 -3.63
N VAL A 94 -0.83 -15.75 -2.99
CA VAL A 94 -0.92 -14.84 -1.84
C VAL A 94 -0.48 -15.56 -0.58
N GLY A 95 0.48 -14.97 0.14
CA GLY A 95 0.90 -15.43 1.48
C GLY A 95 0.06 -14.81 2.59
N GLY A 96 -0.36 -13.56 2.41
CA GLY A 96 -1.21 -12.85 3.37
C GLY A 96 -1.34 -11.37 3.02
N TYR A 97 -1.58 -10.56 4.04
CA TYR A 97 -1.96 -9.17 3.89
C TYR A 97 -1.24 -8.29 4.91
N ALA A 98 -1.18 -6.99 4.63
CA ALA A 98 -0.81 -5.95 5.58
C ALA A 98 -1.65 -4.72 5.29
N LEU A 99 -1.91 -3.89 6.30
CA LEU A 99 -2.43 -2.56 6.08
C LEU A 99 -1.26 -1.63 5.78
N CYS A 100 -1.41 -0.78 4.76
CA CYS A 100 -0.36 0.11 4.31
C CYS A 100 -0.87 1.55 4.21
N LEU A 101 0.06 2.50 4.31
CA LEU A 101 -0.17 3.88 3.91
C LEU A 101 0.66 4.17 2.65
N ASP A 102 0.02 4.63 1.59
CA ASP A 102 0.69 5.17 0.41
C ASP A 102 0.95 6.68 0.60
N MET A 103 1.95 6.99 1.42
CA MET A 103 2.29 8.38 1.73
C MET A 103 2.71 9.11 0.46
N THR A 104 2.10 10.28 0.24
CA THR A 104 2.18 10.98 -1.05
C THR A 104 2.46 12.46 -0.88
N ALA A 105 3.56 12.96 -1.47
CA ALA A 105 3.79 14.39 -1.62
C ALA A 105 2.90 14.92 -2.75
N ARG A 106 1.70 15.42 -2.41
CA ARG A 106 0.66 15.71 -3.40
C ARG A 106 1.01 16.88 -4.31
N ASP A 107 1.60 17.93 -3.73
CA ASP A 107 2.13 19.08 -4.46
C ASP A 107 3.15 18.66 -5.54
N VAL A 108 4.05 17.74 -5.19
CA VAL A 108 5.01 17.15 -6.14
C VAL A 108 4.30 16.28 -7.18
N GLN A 109 3.31 15.49 -6.78
CA GLN A 109 2.55 14.64 -7.70
C GLN A 109 1.84 15.44 -8.79
N ASP A 110 1.24 16.57 -8.42
CA ASP A 110 0.52 17.44 -9.34
C ASP A 110 1.45 18.06 -10.38
N GLU A 111 2.64 18.51 -9.95
CA GLU A 111 3.68 18.99 -10.86
C GLU A 111 4.23 17.87 -11.77
N CYS A 112 4.42 16.66 -11.24
CA CYS A 112 4.83 15.50 -12.06
C CYS A 112 3.79 15.19 -13.15
N LYS A 113 2.49 15.16 -12.82
CA LYS A 113 1.42 14.93 -13.79
C LYS A 113 1.37 16.02 -14.85
N LYS A 114 1.48 17.30 -14.44
CA LYS A 114 1.46 18.45 -15.35
C LYS A 114 2.60 18.43 -16.36
N LYS A 115 3.78 17.97 -15.95
CA LYS A 115 5.00 17.94 -16.78
C LYS A 115 5.26 16.59 -17.45
N GLY A 116 4.43 15.57 -17.21
CA GLY A 116 4.66 14.21 -17.72
C GLY A 116 5.90 13.54 -17.12
N LEU A 117 6.26 13.86 -15.88
CA LEU A 117 7.43 13.32 -15.19
C LEU A 117 7.10 12.05 -14.39
N PRO A 118 8.10 11.19 -14.09
CA PRO A 118 7.94 10.07 -13.17
C PRO A 118 7.45 10.52 -11.79
N TRP A 119 6.66 9.68 -11.13
CA TRP A 119 6.09 9.97 -9.80
C TRP A 119 7.04 9.65 -8.63
N THR A 120 8.32 9.36 -8.92
CA THR A 120 9.29 8.87 -7.92
C THR A 120 9.39 9.78 -6.70
N LEU A 121 9.52 11.11 -6.89
CA LEU A 121 9.57 12.06 -5.78
C LEU A 121 8.23 12.21 -5.06
N ALA A 122 7.12 11.96 -5.75
CA ALA A 122 5.79 12.08 -5.17
C ALA A 122 5.39 10.85 -4.34
N LYS A 123 5.87 9.65 -4.72
CA LYS A 123 5.36 8.36 -4.24
C LYS A 123 6.43 7.42 -3.68
N SER A 124 7.72 7.61 -3.97
CA SER A 124 8.74 6.56 -3.79
C SER A 124 9.89 6.97 -2.86
N PHE A 125 9.66 7.92 -1.96
CA PHE A 125 10.65 8.37 -0.98
C PHE A 125 10.79 7.39 0.20
N THR A 126 11.87 7.52 0.98
CA THR A 126 12.11 6.74 2.20
C THR A 126 10.94 6.88 3.17
N ALA A 127 10.54 5.80 3.85
CA ALA A 127 9.39 5.76 4.76
C ALA A 127 8.03 6.14 4.12
N SER A 128 7.90 6.09 2.79
CA SER A 128 6.63 6.38 2.09
C SER A 128 5.62 5.22 2.08
N CYS A 129 5.98 4.07 2.64
CA CYS A 129 5.12 2.89 2.80
C CYS A 129 5.08 2.41 4.26
N PRO A 130 4.48 3.17 5.18
CA PRO A 130 4.16 2.63 6.50
C PRO A 130 3.32 1.36 6.38
N VAL A 131 3.65 0.36 7.20
CA VAL A 131 3.15 -1.00 7.03
C VAL A 131 2.84 -1.66 8.38
N SER A 132 1.67 -2.27 8.49
CA SER A 132 1.28 -3.03 9.68
C SER A 132 2.05 -4.34 9.80
N ALA A 133 1.88 -5.01 10.94
CA ALA A 133 2.27 -6.41 11.02
C ALA A 133 1.47 -7.27 10.01
N PHE A 134 2.10 -8.38 9.62
CA PHE A 134 1.58 -9.32 8.65
C PHE A 134 0.34 -10.07 9.18
N VAL A 135 -0.68 -10.16 8.35
CA VAL A 135 -1.90 -10.95 8.58
C VAL A 135 -1.86 -12.18 7.65
N PRO A 136 -1.72 -13.40 8.19
CA PRO A 136 -1.76 -14.62 7.39
C PRO A 136 -3.06 -14.73 6.58
N LYS A 137 -2.96 -15.27 5.36
CA LYS A 137 -4.11 -15.42 4.44
C LYS A 137 -5.31 -16.12 5.10
N GLU A 138 -5.06 -17.08 5.98
CA GLU A 138 -6.09 -17.87 6.67
C GLU A 138 -6.98 -17.03 7.59
N LYS A 139 -6.51 -15.85 8.04
CA LYS A 139 -7.30 -14.93 8.85
C LYS A 139 -8.23 -14.02 8.03
N ILE A 140 -8.04 -13.96 6.72
CA ILE A 140 -8.84 -13.15 5.79
C ILE A 140 -9.33 -14.06 4.66
N PRO A 141 -10.45 -14.77 4.86
CA PRO A 141 -10.97 -15.69 3.84
C PRO A 141 -11.46 -14.96 2.58
N ASP A 142 -11.95 -13.72 2.74
CA ASP A 142 -12.44 -12.88 1.65
C ASP A 142 -11.90 -11.44 1.80
N PRO A 143 -10.84 -11.07 1.07
CA PRO A 143 -10.24 -9.75 1.18
C PRO A 143 -11.08 -8.64 0.55
N HIS A 144 -12.22 -8.97 -0.08
CA HIS A 144 -13.18 -8.00 -0.61
C HIS A 144 -14.28 -7.66 0.40
N LYS A 145 -14.29 -8.26 1.60
CA LYS A 145 -15.25 -7.97 2.67
C LYS A 145 -14.62 -7.32 3.91
N LEU A 146 -13.59 -6.52 3.69
CA LEU A 146 -12.90 -5.78 4.74
C LEU A 146 -13.38 -4.33 4.80
N LYS A 147 -13.38 -3.78 6.02
CA LYS A 147 -13.58 -2.35 6.26
C LYS A 147 -12.30 -1.76 6.81
N LEU A 148 -11.75 -0.79 6.10
CA LEU A 148 -10.51 -0.08 6.43
C LEU A 148 -10.88 1.27 7.05
N TRP A 149 -10.14 1.70 8.07
CA TRP A 149 -10.30 3.01 8.68
C TRP A 149 -8.95 3.68 8.97
N LEU A 150 -8.93 5.01 8.98
CA LEU A 150 -7.79 5.83 9.36
C LEU A 150 -8.25 7.09 10.09
N LYS A 151 -7.58 7.38 11.21
CA LYS A 151 -7.71 8.59 12.00
C LYS A 151 -6.41 9.39 12.00
N VAL A 152 -6.53 10.70 12.10
CA VAL A 152 -5.42 11.61 12.37
C VAL A 152 -5.75 12.36 13.65
N ASN A 153 -4.89 12.27 14.66
CA ASN A 153 -5.10 12.87 15.99
C ASN A 153 -6.46 12.49 16.60
N GLY A 154 -6.86 11.22 16.45
CA GLY A 154 -8.12 10.68 16.95
C GLY A 154 -9.36 10.98 16.09
N GLU A 155 -9.27 11.85 15.08
CA GLU A 155 -10.39 12.18 14.19
C GLU A 155 -10.40 11.26 12.96
N LEU A 156 -11.55 10.62 12.66
CA LEU A 156 -11.70 9.78 11.48
C LEU A 156 -11.56 10.60 10.18
N ARG A 157 -10.67 10.18 9.29
CA ARG A 157 -10.38 10.85 8.00
C ARG A 157 -10.66 9.97 6.79
N GLN A 158 -10.34 8.67 6.86
CA GLN A 158 -10.71 7.71 5.81
C GLN A 158 -11.47 6.54 6.41
N GLU A 159 -12.48 6.10 5.67
CA GLU A 159 -13.15 4.83 5.87
C GLU A 159 -13.56 4.28 4.50
N GLY A 160 -13.37 2.98 4.28
CA GLY A 160 -13.70 2.37 3.00
C GLY A 160 -13.88 0.87 3.10
N GLU A 161 -14.72 0.32 2.23
CA GLU A 161 -14.93 -1.11 2.11
C GLU A 161 -14.20 -1.64 0.86
N THR A 162 -13.42 -2.70 1.02
CA THR A 162 -12.67 -3.32 -0.09
C THR A 162 -13.56 -3.91 -1.19
N SER A 163 -14.86 -4.07 -0.91
CA SER A 163 -15.90 -4.42 -1.89
C SER A 163 -16.07 -3.36 -2.97
N SER A 164 -15.61 -2.12 -2.69
CA SER A 164 -15.69 -0.98 -3.60
C SER A 164 -14.51 -0.89 -4.57
N MET A 165 -13.59 -1.87 -4.57
CA MET A 165 -12.51 -1.93 -5.54
C MET A 165 -13.05 -2.08 -6.96
N ILE A 166 -12.52 -1.30 -7.90
CA ILE A 166 -12.87 -1.37 -9.33
C ILE A 166 -12.26 -2.64 -9.95
N PHE A 167 -10.99 -2.89 -9.66
CA PHE A 167 -10.25 -4.07 -10.08
C PHE A 167 -10.09 -5.02 -8.89
N SER A 168 -10.49 -6.28 -9.09
CA SER A 168 -10.37 -7.32 -8.06
C SER A 168 -8.90 -7.60 -7.72
N ILE A 169 -8.61 -8.09 -6.51
CA ILE A 169 -7.26 -8.52 -6.13
C ILE A 169 -6.73 -9.62 -7.06
N PRO A 170 -7.50 -10.67 -7.41
CA PRO A 170 -7.10 -11.64 -8.41
C PRO A 170 -6.71 -11.01 -9.77
N TYR A 171 -7.51 -10.06 -10.26
CA TYR A 171 -7.23 -9.34 -11.50
C TYR A 171 -5.92 -8.57 -11.40
N ILE A 172 -5.73 -7.80 -10.32
CA ILE A 172 -4.52 -7.00 -10.09
C ILE A 172 -3.27 -7.89 -10.07
N ILE A 173 -3.28 -9.00 -9.33
CA ILE A 173 -2.13 -9.93 -9.26
C ILE A 173 -1.83 -10.49 -10.66
N SER A 174 -2.86 -10.98 -11.37
CA SER A 174 -2.72 -11.49 -12.74
C SER A 174 -2.13 -10.43 -13.66
N TYR A 175 -2.68 -9.21 -13.65
CA TYR A 175 -2.23 -8.09 -14.47
C TYR A 175 -0.79 -7.69 -14.17
N VAL A 176 -0.45 -7.43 -12.91
CA VAL A 176 0.90 -7.07 -12.48
C VAL A 176 1.89 -8.18 -12.86
N SER A 177 1.56 -9.45 -12.60
CA SER A 177 2.46 -10.57 -12.86
C SER A 177 2.83 -10.76 -14.34
N LYS A 178 1.98 -10.27 -15.26
CA LYS A 178 2.23 -10.30 -16.71
C LYS A 178 3.21 -9.23 -17.16
N ILE A 179 3.38 -8.16 -16.36
CA ILE A 179 4.26 -7.03 -16.65
C ILE A 179 5.56 -7.15 -15.83
N ILE A 180 5.43 -7.42 -14.54
CA ILE A 180 6.50 -7.52 -13.55
C ILE A 180 6.35 -8.86 -12.83
N THR A 181 7.35 -9.74 -12.93
CA THR A 181 7.37 -10.95 -12.09
C THR A 181 7.46 -10.54 -10.62
N LEU A 182 6.57 -11.06 -9.80
CA LEU A 182 6.55 -10.84 -8.36
C LEU A 182 7.29 -11.99 -7.67
N GLU A 183 8.22 -11.66 -6.78
CA GLU A 183 8.92 -12.65 -5.96
C GLU A 183 8.17 -12.90 -4.64
N GLU A 184 8.57 -13.94 -3.92
CA GLU A 184 8.12 -14.12 -2.54
C GLU A 184 8.50 -12.89 -1.69
N GLY A 185 7.56 -12.43 -0.85
CA GLY A 185 7.73 -11.25 0.01
C GLY A 185 7.49 -9.91 -0.67
N ASP A 186 7.31 -9.87 -2.00
CA ASP A 186 6.85 -8.65 -2.68
C ASP A 186 5.42 -8.32 -2.24
N ILE A 187 5.07 -7.03 -2.24
CA ILE A 187 3.73 -6.56 -1.87
C ILE A 187 3.08 -5.77 -3.00
N ILE A 188 1.77 -5.91 -3.13
CA ILE A 188 0.93 -5.06 -3.98
C ILE A 188 0.00 -4.20 -3.11
N LEU A 189 0.15 -2.89 -3.19
CA LEU A 189 -0.78 -1.90 -2.63
C LEU A 189 -1.96 -1.69 -3.59
N THR A 190 -3.19 -1.84 -3.09
CA THR A 190 -4.38 -2.06 -3.93
C THR A 190 -5.23 -0.81 -4.17
N GLY A 191 -4.73 0.37 -3.82
CA GLY A 191 -5.42 1.64 -3.97
C GLY A 191 -6.15 2.08 -2.69
N THR A 192 -6.40 3.38 -2.60
CA THR A 192 -7.02 4.03 -1.44
C THR A 192 -8.49 4.40 -1.67
N PRO A 193 -9.37 4.32 -0.65
CA PRO A 193 -10.72 4.90 -0.70
C PRO A 193 -10.67 6.43 -0.59
N LYS A 194 -11.84 7.09 -0.66
CA LYS A 194 -11.96 8.55 -0.54
C LYS A 194 -11.46 9.08 0.82
N GLY A 195 -11.25 10.40 0.89
CA GLY A 195 -10.91 11.09 2.14
C GLY A 195 -9.41 11.22 2.35
N VAL A 196 -8.62 11.17 1.28
CA VAL A 196 -7.18 11.43 1.36
C VAL A 196 -6.97 12.88 1.82
N GLY A 197 -5.98 13.12 2.68
CA GLY A 197 -5.81 14.44 3.26
C GLY A 197 -4.41 14.69 3.78
N PRO A 198 -4.05 15.97 4.00
CA PRO A 198 -2.74 16.34 4.48
C PRO A 198 -2.52 15.91 5.93
N VAL A 199 -1.27 15.58 6.24
CA VAL A 199 -0.73 15.46 7.60
C VAL A 199 0.44 16.40 7.78
N LYS A 200 0.71 16.78 9.02
CA LYS A 200 1.78 17.70 9.42
C LYS A 200 2.74 17.00 10.37
N GLU A 201 3.89 17.63 10.57
CA GLU A 201 4.81 17.24 11.62
C GLU A 201 4.09 17.16 12.97
N ASN A 202 4.38 16.11 13.75
CA ASN A 202 3.79 15.75 15.02
C ASN A 202 2.33 15.26 15.00
N ASP A 203 1.70 15.15 13.82
CA ASP A 203 0.44 14.41 13.72
C ASP A 203 0.67 12.92 14.06
N GLU A 204 -0.33 12.31 14.70
CA GLU A 204 -0.40 10.89 14.98
C GLU A 204 -1.45 10.26 14.08
N ILE A 205 -1.05 9.27 13.28
CA ILE A 205 -1.97 8.50 12.43
C ILE A 205 -2.26 7.17 13.11
N GLU A 206 -3.53 6.88 13.33
CA GLU A 206 -4.01 5.53 13.68
C GLU A 206 -4.78 4.96 12.49
N ALA A 207 -4.50 3.71 12.09
CA ALA A 207 -5.27 3.05 11.04
C ALA A 207 -5.61 1.62 11.41
N GLY A 208 -6.56 0.99 10.74
CA GLY A 208 -6.89 -0.41 11.01
C GLY A 208 -7.82 -1.07 10.02
N ILE A 209 -7.99 -2.38 10.21
CA ILE A 209 -9.01 -3.20 9.57
C ILE A 209 -10.00 -3.64 10.66
N HIS A 210 -11.29 -3.34 10.49
CA HIS A 210 -12.30 -3.75 11.47
C HIS A 210 -12.33 -5.28 11.64
N GLY A 211 -12.51 -5.73 12.88
CA GLY A 211 -12.66 -7.15 13.21
C GLY A 211 -11.35 -7.96 13.23
N LEU A 212 -10.21 -7.34 12.88
CA LEU A 212 -8.89 -7.94 13.08
C LEU A 212 -8.24 -7.40 14.36
N PRO A 213 -7.36 -8.19 15.02
CA PRO A 213 -6.68 -7.76 16.24
C PRO A 213 -5.88 -6.45 16.02
N LYS A 214 -5.64 -5.68 17.09
CA LYS A 214 -4.81 -4.44 17.10
C LYS A 214 -3.42 -4.55 16.44
N VAL A 215 -2.97 -5.77 16.13
CA VAL A 215 -1.78 -6.05 15.31
C VAL A 215 -1.91 -5.46 13.88
N SER A 216 -3.12 -5.14 13.42
CA SER A 216 -3.37 -4.40 12.18
C SER A 216 -3.51 -2.88 12.36
N SER A 217 -3.20 -2.34 13.54
CA SER A 217 -3.26 -0.90 13.82
C SER A 217 -1.92 -0.35 14.28
N ALA A 218 -1.41 0.66 13.57
CA ALA A 218 -0.20 1.37 13.93
C ALA A 218 -0.54 2.82 14.27
N ALA A 219 -0.02 3.29 15.40
CA ALA A 219 0.09 4.71 15.72
C ALA A 219 1.44 5.19 15.21
N LEU A 220 1.44 6.01 14.17
CA LEU A 220 2.66 6.43 13.48
C LEU A 220 2.83 7.93 13.64
N PRO A 221 3.84 8.39 14.41
CA PRO A 221 4.15 9.81 14.49
C PRO A 221 4.75 10.28 13.16
N VAL A 222 4.28 11.42 12.68
CA VAL A 222 4.85 12.13 11.54
C VAL A 222 6.01 12.99 12.03
N ARG A 223 7.20 12.80 11.44
CA ARG A 223 8.40 13.58 11.76
C ARG A 223 8.95 14.22 10.50
N LEU A 224 9.65 15.35 10.64
CA LEU A 224 10.47 15.87 9.55
C LEU A 224 11.61 14.90 9.25
N GLN A 225 11.94 14.76 7.96
CA GLN A 225 13.17 14.11 7.55
C GLN A 225 14.34 15.09 7.83
N GLU A 226 15.18 14.75 8.81
CA GLU A 226 16.43 15.46 9.12
C GLU A 226 17.46 15.38 7.99
#